data_AF-A0A849F0V1-F1
#
_entry.id   AF-A0A849F0V1-F1
#
_cell.length_a   1.000
_cell.length_b   1.000
_cell.length_c   1.000
_cell.angle_alpha   90.00
_cell.angle_beta   90.00
_cell.angle_gamma   90.00
#
_symmetry.space_group_name_H-M   'P 1'
#
loop_
_entity.id
_entity.type
_entity.pdbx_description
1 polymer ?
#
loop_
_entity_poly.entity_id
_entity_poly.type
_entity_poly.pdbx_seq_one_letter_code
_entity_poly.pdbx_strand_id
1 'polypeptide(L)'
;MIKWFIALLGYSIFRLPGAIIGFLLGSLIDSINSSGSGPGTLFRDMTRQHVTPADFELNLLSLCSIVIKADGTVNQREMDYVRQYFVANYGKDKANAIFRTFNEINKKREISAQRICTYLNQRTRYEVRLQLLHFLFGIAQADGPISKLEINKIRQIAGYLRLSMRDFESIMAMFVKSADNAYKILEIHKTATNDEIKKAYRTMAKKYHPDRVNTKNEAIKKGAEEKFKEVQKAYEQIQKERGIA
;
A
#
# COMPACT_ATOMS: atom_id res chain seq x y z
N MET A 1 -9.82 -7.63 19.47
CA MET A 1 -9.24 -6.58 20.36
C MET A 1 -7.83 -6.22 19.91
N ILE A 2 -7.16 -7.12 19.18
CA ILE A 2 -5.80 -6.94 18.68
C ILE A 2 -5.73 -5.80 17.65
N LYS A 3 -6.77 -5.56 16.85
CA LYS A 3 -6.82 -4.43 15.91
C LYS A 3 -6.59 -3.04 16.52
N TRP A 4 -7.16 -2.76 17.69
CA TRP A 4 -6.96 -1.46 18.35
C TRP A 4 -5.58 -1.36 18.99
N PHE A 5 -5.05 -2.48 19.49
CA PHE A 5 -3.70 -2.55 20.05
C PHE A 5 -2.63 -2.34 18.99
N ILE A 6 -2.75 -3.01 17.84
CA ILE A 6 -1.81 -2.86 16.73
C ILE A 6 -1.97 -1.49 16.07
N ALA A 7 -3.19 -0.94 15.98
CA ALA A 7 -3.41 0.45 15.58
C ALA A 7 -2.66 1.43 16.50
N LEU A 8 -2.78 1.27 17.81
CA LEU A 8 -2.11 2.16 18.76
C LEU A 8 -0.59 2.04 18.71
N LEU A 9 -0.07 0.82 18.49
CA LEU A 9 1.34 0.56 18.23
C LEU A 9 1.83 1.22 16.94
N GLY A 10 1.08 1.06 15.86
CA GLY A 10 1.41 1.69 14.60
C GLY A 10 1.36 3.22 14.71
N TYR A 11 0.40 3.78 15.47
CA TYR A 11 0.35 5.21 15.77
C TYR A 11 1.63 5.73 16.42
N SER A 12 2.20 4.95 17.34
CA SER A 12 3.44 5.33 18.02
C SER A 12 4.63 5.42 17.05
N ILE A 13 4.69 4.55 16.05
CA ILE A 13 5.85 4.42 15.14
C ILE A 13 5.74 5.36 13.94
N PHE A 14 4.55 5.47 13.34
CA PHE A 14 4.34 6.24 12.10
C PHE A 14 3.24 7.31 12.21
N ARG A 15 2.80 7.67 13.43
CA ARG A 15 1.66 8.59 13.69
C ARG A 15 0.37 8.10 13.02
N LEU A 16 -0.54 8.99 12.63
CA LEU A 16 -1.83 8.65 12.01
C LEU A 16 -1.75 7.56 10.91
N PRO A 17 -0.77 7.58 9.99
CA PRO A 17 -0.55 6.49 9.02
C PRO A 17 -0.37 5.11 9.66
N GLY A 18 0.45 5.03 10.70
CA GLY A 18 0.67 3.78 11.40
C GLY A 18 -0.56 3.32 12.18
N ALA A 19 -1.41 4.24 12.66
CA ALA A 19 -2.67 3.86 13.29
C ALA A 19 -3.60 3.12 12.33
N ILE A 20 -3.71 3.64 11.11
CA ILE A 20 -4.52 3.04 10.05
C ILE A 20 -3.94 1.66 9.70
N ILE A 21 -2.63 1.57 9.45
CA ILE A 21 -1.94 0.32 9.11
C ILE A 21 -2.09 -0.71 10.22
N GLY A 22 -1.90 -0.28 11.47
CA GLY A 22 -1.99 -1.18 12.61
C GLY A 22 -3.41 -1.69 12.84
N PHE A 23 -4.42 -0.86 12.55
CA PHE A 23 -5.80 -1.30 12.54
C PHE A 23 -6.05 -2.34 11.44
N LEU A 24 -5.50 -2.12 10.23
CA LEU A 24 -5.60 -3.06 9.10
C LEU A 24 -4.91 -4.40 9.42
N LEU A 25 -3.66 -4.38 9.88
CA LEU A 25 -2.90 -5.58 10.23
C LEU A 25 -3.53 -6.33 11.40
N GLY A 26 -4.00 -5.61 12.43
CA GLY A 26 -4.66 -6.27 13.54
C GLY A 26 -6.06 -6.76 13.20
N SER A 27 -6.73 -6.20 12.18
CA SER A 27 -7.96 -6.79 11.62
C SER A 27 -7.70 -8.09 10.84
N LEU A 28 -6.54 -8.19 10.18
CA LEU A 28 -6.08 -9.42 9.53
C LEU A 28 -5.72 -10.50 10.55
N ILE A 29 -5.03 -10.16 11.64
CA ILE A 29 -4.65 -11.09 12.71
C ILE A 29 -5.87 -11.55 13.52
N ASP A 30 -6.78 -10.63 13.87
CA ASP A 30 -8.05 -10.98 14.53
C ASP A 30 -8.86 -11.98 13.65
N SER A 31 -8.72 -11.91 12.31
CA SER A 31 -9.36 -12.85 11.36
C SER A 31 -8.67 -14.22 11.25
N ILE A 32 -7.38 -14.34 11.55
CA ILE A 32 -6.62 -15.60 11.46
C ILE A 32 -6.83 -16.47 12.72
N ASN A 33 -7.02 -15.86 13.89
CA ASN A 33 -7.26 -16.57 15.15
C ASN A 33 -8.70 -17.09 15.32
N SER A 34 -9.66 -16.65 14.51
CA SER A 34 -10.99 -17.25 14.43
C SER A 34 -10.99 -18.40 13.41
N SER A 35 -10.82 -19.62 13.90
CA SER A 35 -10.78 -20.86 13.10
C SER A 35 -11.94 -20.97 12.11
N GLY A 36 -11.65 -20.84 10.81
CA GLY A 36 -12.55 -21.23 9.71
C GLY A 36 -12.89 -20.15 8.66
N SER A 37 -12.34 -18.94 8.73
CA SER A 37 -12.75 -17.84 7.85
C SER A 37 -11.62 -17.37 6.92
N GLY A 38 -11.76 -17.61 5.61
CA GLY A 38 -10.88 -17.02 4.60
C GLY A 38 -11.06 -15.49 4.47
N PRO A 39 -10.17 -14.79 3.76
CA PRO A 39 -10.12 -13.32 3.77
C PRO A 39 -11.34 -12.63 3.10
N GLY A 40 -12.29 -13.40 2.54
CA GLY A 40 -13.62 -12.94 2.16
C GLY A 40 -14.51 -12.43 3.31
N THR A 41 -14.18 -12.68 4.59
CA THR A 41 -14.85 -12.04 5.74
C THR A 41 -14.43 -10.59 5.95
N LEU A 42 -13.26 -10.15 5.44
CA LEU A 42 -12.79 -8.77 5.56
C LEU A 42 -13.81 -7.80 4.95
N PHE A 43 -14.22 -8.05 3.71
CA PHE A 43 -15.16 -7.17 3.01
C PHE A 43 -16.61 -7.30 3.50
N ARG A 44 -17.00 -8.46 4.03
CA ARG A 44 -18.36 -8.71 4.56
C ARG A 44 -18.63 -7.97 5.86
N ASP A 45 -17.63 -7.84 6.75
CA ASP A 45 -17.81 -7.15 8.03
C ASP A 45 -17.63 -5.61 7.91
N MET A 46 -17.02 -5.17 6.81
CA MET A 46 -16.78 -3.77 6.45
C MET A 46 -17.95 -3.08 5.74
N THR A 47 -18.89 -3.85 5.19
CA THR A 47 -20.09 -3.36 4.51
C THR A 47 -21.27 -3.28 5.48
N ARG A 48 -21.17 -2.41 6.49
CA ARG A 48 -22.35 -2.04 7.28
C ARG A 48 -23.26 -1.11 6.46
N GLN A 49 -24.17 -1.76 5.73
CA GLN A 49 -25.33 -1.27 4.99
C GLN A 49 -25.03 -0.55 3.65
N HIS A 50 -25.56 -1.12 2.55
CA HIS A 50 -25.84 -0.54 1.21
C HIS A 50 -25.01 -0.95 -0.04
N VAL A 51 -23.98 -1.79 0.02
CA VAL A 51 -23.43 -2.47 -1.19
C VAL A 51 -23.60 -3.98 -1.06
N THR A 52 -24.09 -4.64 -2.11
CA THR A 52 -24.01 -6.11 -2.15
C THR A 52 -22.54 -6.52 -2.30
N PRO A 53 -22.08 -7.60 -1.64
CA PRO A 53 -20.70 -8.06 -1.82
C PRO A 53 -20.31 -8.22 -3.31
N ALA A 54 -21.22 -8.76 -4.12
CA ALA A 54 -21.03 -8.95 -5.56
C ALA A 54 -20.78 -7.62 -6.32
N ASP A 55 -21.56 -6.57 -6.05
CA ASP A 55 -21.36 -5.27 -6.69
C ASP A 55 -20.05 -4.63 -6.25
N PHE A 56 -19.69 -4.77 -4.97
CA PHE A 56 -18.42 -4.27 -4.45
C PHE A 56 -17.24 -4.97 -5.14
N GLU A 57 -17.28 -6.30 -5.23
CA GLU A 57 -16.26 -7.15 -5.85
C GLU A 57 -16.07 -6.81 -7.34
N LEU A 58 -17.16 -6.57 -8.07
CA LEU A 58 -17.12 -6.16 -9.47
C LEU A 58 -16.54 -4.75 -9.65
N ASN A 59 -16.90 -3.81 -8.78
CA ASN A 59 -16.35 -2.46 -8.80
C ASN A 59 -14.85 -2.47 -8.46
N LEU A 60 -14.43 -3.30 -7.50
CA LEU A 60 -13.04 -3.49 -7.16
C LEU A 60 -12.24 -4.02 -8.36
N LEU A 61 -12.70 -5.13 -8.97
CA LEU A 61 -12.07 -5.69 -10.16
C LEU A 61 -12.00 -4.68 -11.32
N SER A 62 -13.04 -3.86 -11.46
CA SER A 62 -13.08 -2.80 -12.47
C SER A 62 -12.02 -1.72 -12.24
N LEU A 63 -11.84 -1.26 -11.00
CA LEU A 63 -10.77 -0.32 -10.65
C LEU A 63 -9.38 -0.92 -10.85
N CYS A 64 -9.19 -2.21 -10.51
CA CYS A 64 -7.94 -2.93 -10.77
C CYS A 64 -7.62 -2.93 -12.26
N SER A 65 -8.59 -3.28 -13.11
CA SER A 65 -8.39 -3.26 -14.57
C SER A 65 -8.05 -1.87 -15.10
N ILE A 66 -8.55 -0.79 -14.49
CA ILE A 66 -8.22 0.57 -14.92
C ILE A 66 -6.76 0.91 -14.58
N VAL A 67 -6.27 0.47 -13.42
CA VAL A 67 -4.87 0.67 -13.00
C VAL A 67 -3.93 -0.15 -13.89
N ILE A 68 -4.21 -1.44 -14.08
CA ILE A 68 -3.41 -2.35 -14.91
C ILE A 68 -3.31 -1.87 -16.37
N LYS A 69 -4.35 -1.18 -16.88
CA LYS A 69 -4.36 -0.64 -18.25
C LYS A 69 -3.78 0.78 -18.36
N ALA A 70 -3.21 1.34 -17.29
CA ALA A 70 -2.80 2.74 -17.27
C ALA A 70 -1.66 3.06 -18.25
N ASP A 71 -0.81 2.08 -18.55
CA ASP A 71 0.30 2.17 -19.52
C ASP A 71 -0.11 1.85 -20.97
N GLY A 72 -1.36 1.41 -21.19
CA GLY A 72 -1.90 1.05 -22.50
C GLY A 72 -1.76 -0.43 -22.88
N THR A 73 -1.09 -1.25 -22.05
CA THR A 73 -0.95 -2.70 -22.28
C THR A 73 -1.41 -3.50 -21.07
N VAL A 74 -2.23 -4.53 -21.27
CA VAL A 74 -2.63 -5.39 -20.14
C VAL A 74 -1.45 -6.28 -19.75
N ASN A 75 -0.88 -6.05 -18.58
CA ASN A 75 0.13 -6.93 -18.03
C ASN A 75 -0.53 -8.20 -17.45
N GLN A 76 -0.19 -9.35 -18.05
CA GLN A 76 -0.75 -10.64 -17.66
C GLN A 76 -0.43 -11.01 -16.20
N ARG A 77 0.74 -10.58 -15.69
CA ARG A 77 1.18 -10.89 -14.32
C ARG A 77 0.31 -10.20 -13.27
N GLU A 78 0.00 -8.92 -13.48
CA GLU A 78 -0.89 -8.19 -12.58
C GLU A 78 -2.32 -8.74 -12.62
N MET A 79 -2.80 -9.12 -13.81
CA MET A 79 -4.12 -9.74 -13.95
C MET A 79 -4.18 -11.10 -13.24
N ASP A 80 -3.12 -11.89 -13.32
CA ASP A 80 -3.01 -13.16 -12.62
C ASP A 80 -2.89 -12.96 -11.10
N TYR A 81 -2.20 -11.91 -10.64
CA TYR A 81 -2.18 -11.53 -9.22
C TYR A 81 -3.58 -11.19 -8.71
N VAL A 82 -4.34 -10.37 -9.43
CA VAL A 82 -5.73 -10.05 -9.08
C VAL A 82 -6.57 -11.32 -9.05
N ARG A 83 -6.43 -12.20 -10.05
CA ARG A 83 -7.15 -13.48 -10.05
C ARG A 83 -6.82 -14.33 -8.84
N GLN A 84 -5.54 -14.50 -8.51
CA GLN A 84 -5.10 -15.27 -7.34
C GLN A 84 -5.64 -14.67 -6.05
N TYR A 85 -5.61 -13.34 -5.90
CA TYR A 85 -6.22 -12.65 -4.77
C TYR A 85 -7.71 -12.99 -4.65
N PHE A 86 -8.49 -12.85 -5.72
CA PHE A 86 -9.93 -13.15 -5.67
C PHE A 86 -10.20 -14.63 -5.37
N VAL A 87 -9.42 -15.56 -5.93
CA VAL A 87 -9.54 -17.00 -5.64
C VAL A 87 -9.24 -17.29 -4.17
N ALA A 88 -8.18 -16.71 -3.61
CA ALA A 88 -7.80 -16.89 -2.21
C ALA A 88 -8.84 -16.30 -1.25
N ASN A 89 -9.48 -15.20 -1.62
CA ASN A 89 -10.47 -14.51 -0.78
C ASN A 89 -11.88 -15.10 -0.87
N TYR A 90 -12.30 -15.55 -2.06
CA TYR A 90 -13.69 -15.87 -2.35
C TYR A 90 -13.93 -17.31 -2.80
N GLY A 91 -12.87 -18.08 -3.02
CA GLY A 91 -12.93 -19.39 -3.65
C GLY A 91 -12.99 -19.32 -5.17
N LYS A 92 -12.58 -20.43 -5.81
CA LYS A 92 -12.40 -20.52 -7.27
C LYS A 92 -13.69 -20.23 -8.05
N ASP A 93 -14.81 -20.78 -7.62
CA ASP A 93 -16.08 -20.66 -8.37
C ASP A 93 -16.64 -19.25 -8.33
N LYS A 94 -16.68 -18.63 -7.15
CA LYS A 94 -17.13 -17.24 -6.99
C LYS A 94 -16.22 -16.27 -7.72
N ALA A 95 -14.90 -16.44 -7.61
CA ALA A 95 -13.94 -15.65 -8.36
C ALA A 95 -14.19 -15.75 -9.89
N ASN A 96 -14.35 -16.97 -10.41
CA ASN A 96 -14.65 -17.18 -11.83
C ASN A 96 -15.95 -16.48 -12.27
N ALA A 97 -16.99 -16.52 -11.45
CA ALA A 97 -18.25 -15.83 -11.75
C ALA A 97 -18.06 -14.31 -11.83
N ILE A 98 -17.35 -13.71 -10.86
CA ILE A 98 -17.03 -12.27 -10.84
C ILE A 98 -16.27 -11.87 -12.12
N PHE A 99 -15.24 -12.63 -12.50
CA PHE A 99 -14.46 -12.36 -13.71
C PHE A 99 -15.26 -12.49 -14.99
N ARG A 100 -16.20 -13.46 -15.08
CA ARG A 100 -17.11 -13.59 -16.24
C ARG A 100 -17.98 -12.34 -16.38
N THR A 101 -18.65 -11.94 -15.30
CA THR A 101 -19.52 -10.75 -15.29
C THR A 101 -18.73 -9.48 -15.61
N PHE A 102 -17.52 -9.33 -15.07
CA PHE A 102 -16.63 -8.23 -15.40
C PHE A 102 -16.29 -8.18 -16.90
N ASN A 103 -15.93 -9.32 -17.50
CA ASN A 103 -15.60 -9.40 -18.92
C ASN A 103 -16.79 -9.04 -19.83
N GLU A 104 -18.00 -9.46 -19.45
CA GLU A 104 -19.22 -9.08 -20.19
C GLU A 104 -19.49 -7.57 -20.11
N ILE A 105 -19.32 -6.98 -18.93
CA ILE A 105 -19.46 -5.54 -18.73
C ILE A 105 -18.43 -4.78 -19.57
N ASN A 106 -17.16 -5.21 -19.52
CA ASN A 106 -16.07 -4.55 -20.23
C ASN A 106 -16.21 -4.61 -21.76
N LYS A 107 -16.92 -5.62 -22.31
CA LYS A 107 -17.25 -5.71 -23.74
C LYS A 107 -18.37 -4.74 -24.15
N LYS A 108 -19.34 -4.51 -23.26
CA LYS A 108 -20.57 -3.76 -23.57
C LYS A 108 -20.45 -2.26 -23.33
N ARG A 109 -19.56 -1.82 -22.42
CA ARG A 109 -19.41 -0.41 -22.05
C ARG A 109 -18.01 -0.08 -21.57
N GLU A 110 -17.62 1.17 -21.76
CA GLU A 110 -16.40 1.71 -21.15
C GLU A 110 -16.56 1.80 -19.63
N ILE A 111 -15.52 1.35 -18.92
CA ILE A 111 -15.49 1.36 -17.46
C ILE A 111 -14.98 2.73 -16.98
N SER A 112 -15.86 3.48 -16.33
CA SER A 112 -15.52 4.80 -15.78
C SER A 112 -15.16 4.72 -14.30
N ALA A 113 -13.91 5.08 -13.98
CA ALA A 113 -13.43 5.21 -12.60
C ALA A 113 -14.30 6.16 -11.77
N GLN A 114 -14.72 7.30 -12.35
CA GLN A 114 -15.52 8.31 -11.66
C GLN A 114 -16.90 7.78 -11.25
N ARG A 115 -17.58 7.04 -12.14
CA ARG A 115 -18.89 6.45 -11.85
C ARG A 115 -18.80 5.41 -10.74
N ILE A 116 -17.80 4.53 -10.82
CA ILE A 116 -17.53 3.51 -9.80
C ILE A 116 -17.28 4.17 -8.43
N CYS A 117 -16.38 5.15 -8.38
CA CYS A 117 -16.04 5.81 -7.14
C CYS A 117 -17.22 6.60 -6.55
N THR A 118 -18.04 7.23 -7.41
CA THR A 118 -19.27 7.91 -6.96
C THR A 118 -20.25 6.92 -6.32
N TYR A 119 -20.44 5.75 -6.93
CA TYR A 119 -21.26 4.67 -6.38
C TYR A 119 -20.74 4.18 -5.02
N LEU A 120 -19.42 3.96 -4.92
CA LEU A 120 -18.76 3.49 -3.70
C LEU A 120 -18.81 4.53 -2.57
N ASN A 121 -18.61 5.82 -2.88
CA ASN A 121 -18.65 6.90 -1.88
C ASN A 121 -19.99 6.98 -1.13
N GLN A 122 -21.09 6.62 -1.80
CA GLN A 122 -22.42 6.66 -1.20
C GLN A 122 -22.72 5.47 -0.28
N ARG A 123 -21.93 4.41 -0.36
CA ARG A 123 -22.28 3.10 0.22
C ARG A 123 -21.15 2.43 1.01
N THR A 124 -19.99 3.07 1.06
CA THR A 124 -18.82 2.59 1.80
C THR A 124 -18.30 3.68 2.71
N ARG A 125 -17.76 3.29 3.87
CA ARG A 125 -17.15 4.22 4.81
C ARG A 125 -15.79 4.72 4.29
N TYR A 126 -15.25 5.77 4.89
CA TYR A 126 -13.96 6.32 4.49
C TYR A 126 -12.83 5.29 4.58
N GLU A 127 -12.85 4.46 5.63
CA GLU A 127 -11.83 3.45 5.90
C GLU A 127 -11.80 2.35 4.83
N VAL A 128 -12.97 1.97 4.32
CA VAL A 128 -13.08 1.00 3.21
C VAL A 128 -12.44 1.57 1.95
N ARG A 129 -12.60 2.88 1.71
CA ARG A 129 -11.99 3.56 0.57
C ARG A 129 -10.47 3.68 0.70
N LEU A 130 -9.95 3.87 1.92
CA LEU A 130 -8.51 3.80 2.20
C LEU A 130 -7.94 2.40 1.91
N GLN A 131 -8.68 1.36 2.27
CA GLN A 131 -8.26 -0.02 1.97
C GLN A 131 -8.30 -0.34 0.48
N LEU A 132 -9.33 0.13 -0.23
CA LEU A 132 -9.38 0.04 -1.68
C LEU A 132 -8.14 0.68 -2.30
N LEU A 133 -7.76 1.88 -1.84
CA LEU A 133 -6.56 2.56 -2.30
C LEU A 133 -5.29 1.74 -2.02
N HIS A 134 -5.13 1.22 -0.80
CA HIS A 134 -4.01 0.35 -0.43
C HIS A 134 -3.94 -0.91 -1.32
N PHE A 135 -5.09 -1.53 -1.60
CA PHE A 135 -5.16 -2.70 -2.46
C PHE A 135 -4.75 -2.38 -3.91
N LEU A 136 -5.18 -1.24 -4.46
CA LEU A 136 -4.77 -0.81 -5.80
C LEU A 136 -3.25 -0.62 -5.92
N PHE A 137 -2.61 -0.04 -4.90
CA PHE A 137 -1.15 0.04 -4.86
C PHE A 137 -0.48 -1.34 -4.71
N GLY A 138 -1.09 -2.26 -3.96
CA GLY A 138 -0.58 -3.63 -3.82
C GLY A 138 -0.56 -4.40 -5.14
N ILE A 139 -1.58 -4.20 -5.98
CA ILE A 139 -1.61 -4.79 -7.33
C ILE A 139 -0.54 -4.19 -8.22
N ALA A 140 -0.46 -2.86 -8.27
CA ALA A 140 0.51 -2.17 -9.13
C ALA A 140 1.99 -2.44 -8.73
N GLN A 141 2.22 -2.92 -7.51
CA GLN A 141 3.54 -3.30 -7.02
C GLN A 141 3.87 -4.79 -7.27
N ALA A 142 2.90 -5.60 -7.73
CA ALA A 142 2.96 -7.05 -7.70
C ALA A 142 4.08 -7.66 -8.56
N ASP A 143 4.46 -7.01 -9.65
CA ASP A 143 5.46 -7.51 -10.60
C ASP A 143 6.71 -6.62 -10.72
N GLY A 144 6.75 -5.49 -10.02
CA GLY A 144 7.88 -4.57 -10.06
C GLY A 144 7.57 -3.19 -9.47
N PRO A 145 8.51 -2.23 -9.61
CA PRO A 145 8.28 -0.84 -9.20
C PRO A 145 7.10 -0.22 -9.93
N ILE A 146 6.24 0.47 -9.19
CA ILE A 146 5.04 1.12 -9.74
C ILE A 146 5.45 2.24 -10.71
N SER A 147 4.88 2.23 -11.92
CA SER A 147 5.12 3.24 -12.94
C SER A 147 4.46 4.59 -12.59
N LYS A 148 4.96 5.68 -13.20
CA LYS A 148 4.36 7.02 -13.04
C LYS A 148 2.92 7.07 -13.56
N LEU A 149 2.59 6.31 -14.60
CA LEU A 149 1.25 6.27 -15.20
C LEU A 149 0.24 5.62 -14.24
N GLU A 150 0.61 4.53 -13.58
CA GLU A 150 -0.20 3.87 -12.56
C GLU A 150 -0.38 4.77 -11.34
N ILE A 151 0.69 5.39 -10.83
CA ILE A 151 0.59 6.33 -9.70
C ILE A 151 -0.39 7.47 -10.03
N ASN A 152 -0.32 8.03 -11.24
CA ASN A 152 -1.24 9.07 -11.69
C ASN A 152 -2.69 8.56 -11.78
N LYS A 153 -2.89 7.32 -12.25
CA LYS A 153 -4.22 6.70 -12.31
C LYS A 153 -4.80 6.42 -10.93
N ILE A 154 -4.00 5.88 -10.02
CA ILE A 154 -4.36 5.63 -8.63
C ILE A 154 -4.65 6.95 -7.89
N ARG A 155 -3.87 8.01 -8.14
CA ARG A 155 -4.14 9.37 -7.63
C ARG A 155 -5.49 9.91 -8.11
N GLN A 156 -5.80 9.73 -9.38
CA GLN A 156 -7.09 10.12 -9.95
C GLN A 156 -8.25 9.36 -9.27
N ILE A 157 -8.10 8.05 -9.10
CA ILE A 157 -9.07 7.21 -8.38
C ILE A 157 -9.23 7.67 -6.92
N ALA A 158 -8.13 7.97 -6.21
CA ALA A 158 -8.18 8.49 -4.85
C ALA A 158 -8.97 9.80 -4.75
N GLY A 159 -8.77 10.70 -5.72
CA GLY A 159 -9.57 11.93 -5.84
C GLY A 159 -11.06 11.64 -6.02
N TYR A 160 -11.42 10.71 -6.91
CA TYR A 160 -12.82 10.30 -7.09
C TYR A 160 -13.41 9.58 -5.87
N LEU A 161 -12.60 8.85 -5.12
CA LEU A 161 -12.97 8.25 -3.83
C LEU A 161 -13.05 9.28 -2.69
N ARG A 162 -12.84 10.58 -2.99
CA ARG A 162 -12.86 11.68 -2.00
C ARG A 162 -11.90 11.43 -0.83
N LEU A 163 -10.73 10.86 -1.12
CA LEU A 163 -9.67 10.66 -0.15
C LEU A 163 -8.82 11.93 -0.03
N SER A 164 -8.35 12.22 1.18
CA SER A 164 -7.43 13.33 1.40
C SER A 164 -6.08 13.06 0.74
N MET A 165 -5.41 14.12 0.23
CA MET A 165 -4.06 13.97 -0.34
C MET A 165 -3.06 13.44 0.68
N ARG A 166 -3.23 13.77 1.96
CA ARG A 166 -2.41 13.25 3.05
C ARG A 166 -2.53 11.73 3.17
N ASP A 167 -3.74 11.20 3.13
CA ASP A 167 -3.95 9.75 3.22
C ASP A 167 -3.45 9.03 1.98
N PHE A 168 -3.63 9.65 0.81
CA PHE A 168 -3.06 9.15 -0.45
C PHE A 168 -1.54 9.05 -0.36
N GLU A 169 -0.84 10.12 0.03
CA GLU A 169 0.61 10.13 0.19
C GLU A 169 1.09 9.12 1.22
N SER A 170 0.35 8.99 2.32
CA SER A 170 0.67 8.04 3.40
C SER A 170 0.61 6.59 2.92
N ILE A 171 -0.44 6.24 2.18
CA ILE A 171 -0.57 4.88 1.61
C ILE A 171 0.43 4.68 0.49
N MET A 172 0.61 5.65 -0.41
CA MET A 172 1.58 5.58 -1.51
C MET A 172 2.99 5.31 -0.99
N ALA A 173 3.40 5.95 0.11
CA ALA A 173 4.72 5.79 0.71
C ALA A 173 5.00 4.37 1.23
N MET A 174 3.98 3.52 1.41
CA MET A 174 4.15 2.12 1.79
C MET A 174 4.64 1.25 0.63
N PHE A 175 4.34 1.65 -0.61
CA PHE A 175 4.63 0.86 -1.81
C PHE A 175 5.74 1.53 -2.63
N VAL A 176 5.60 2.83 -2.84
CA VAL A 176 6.59 3.64 -3.55
C VAL A 176 7.60 4.11 -2.52
N LYS A 177 8.78 3.49 -2.52
CA LYS A 177 9.94 4.02 -1.80
C LYS A 177 10.28 5.39 -2.39
N SER A 178 9.77 6.45 -1.77
CA SER A 178 10.13 7.80 -2.17
C SER A 178 11.59 8.04 -1.76
N ALA A 179 12.32 8.75 -2.61
CA ALA A 179 13.60 9.29 -2.20
C ALA A 179 13.43 10.24 -0.98
N ASP A 180 12.26 10.86 -0.82
CA ASP A 180 11.90 11.63 0.38
C ASP A 180 12.01 10.81 1.67
N ASN A 181 11.66 9.52 1.67
CA ASN A 181 11.91 8.65 2.81
C ASN A 181 13.41 8.42 3.02
N ALA A 182 14.19 8.34 1.96
CA ALA A 182 15.64 8.25 2.08
C ALA A 182 16.25 9.52 2.71
N TYR A 183 15.80 10.72 2.29
CA TYR A 183 16.25 11.97 2.92
C TYR A 183 15.80 12.04 4.39
N LYS A 184 14.58 11.58 4.71
CA LYS A 184 14.09 11.49 6.10
C LYS A 184 14.88 10.49 6.96
N ILE A 185 15.27 9.33 6.41
CA ILE A 185 16.12 8.34 7.09
C ILE A 185 17.50 8.93 7.41
N LEU A 186 18.02 9.79 6.52
CA LEU A 186 19.24 10.56 6.75
C LEU A 186 19.03 11.83 7.59
N GLU A 187 17.81 12.07 8.09
CA GLU A 187 17.43 13.26 8.89
C GLU A 187 17.72 14.60 8.18
N ILE A 188 17.55 14.63 6.85
CA ILE A 188 17.76 15.81 6.00
C ILE A 188 16.55 16.12 5.12
N HIS A 189 16.46 17.37 4.65
CA HIS A 189 15.46 17.75 3.66
C HIS A 189 15.90 17.35 2.25
N LYS A 190 14.94 17.10 1.36
CA LYS A 190 15.22 16.85 -0.07
C LYS A 190 15.87 18.05 -0.77
N THR A 191 15.84 19.25 -0.20
CA THR A 191 16.56 20.43 -0.69
C THR A 191 18.04 20.44 -0.29
N ALA A 192 18.50 19.49 0.52
CA ALA A 192 19.90 19.41 0.94
C ALA A 192 20.84 19.27 -0.26
N THR A 193 22.01 19.88 -0.16
CA THR A 193 23.12 19.79 -1.12
C THR A 193 23.75 18.40 -1.09
N ASN A 194 24.49 18.05 -2.15
CA ASN A 194 25.16 16.75 -2.23
C ASN A 194 26.18 16.54 -1.10
N ASP A 195 26.85 17.60 -0.68
CA ASP A 195 27.81 17.56 0.44
C ASP A 195 27.11 17.33 1.78
N GLU A 196 25.96 17.96 2.01
CA GLU A 196 25.12 17.72 3.18
C GLU A 196 24.62 16.28 3.24
N ILE A 197 24.22 15.70 2.11
CA ILE A 197 23.81 14.29 2.01
C ILE A 197 24.97 13.36 2.38
N LYS A 198 26.18 13.57 1.79
CA LYS A 198 27.38 12.78 2.11
C LYS A 198 27.79 12.92 3.57
N LYS A 199 27.62 14.11 4.16
CA LYS A 199 27.90 14.37 5.57
C LYS A 199 26.90 13.65 6.47
N ALA A 200 25.61 13.76 6.19
CA ALA A 200 24.54 13.10 6.95
C ALA A 200 24.69 11.58 6.95
N TYR A 201 24.97 10.98 5.78
CA TYR A 201 25.24 9.55 5.68
C TYR A 201 26.41 9.11 6.58
N ARG A 202 27.56 9.80 6.49
CA ARG A 202 28.74 9.47 7.33
C ARG A 202 28.43 9.59 8.83
N THR A 203 27.67 10.61 9.23
CA THR A 203 27.23 10.79 10.62
C THR A 203 26.35 9.65 11.09
N MET A 204 25.33 9.29 10.30
CA MET A 204 24.36 8.25 10.65
C MET A 204 24.99 6.86 10.62
N ALA A 205 25.80 6.55 9.60
CA ALA A 205 26.56 5.31 9.51
C ALA A 205 27.48 5.13 10.72
N LYS A 206 28.19 6.19 11.14
CA LYS A 206 29.02 6.16 12.35
C LYS A 206 28.19 5.99 13.62
N LYS A 207 26.98 6.54 13.70
CA LYS A 207 26.09 6.45 14.87
C LYS A 207 25.55 5.04 15.09
N TYR A 208 25.20 4.34 14.02
CA TYR A 208 24.56 3.02 14.07
C TYR A 208 25.49 1.86 13.69
N HIS A 209 26.78 2.11 13.46
CA HIS A 209 27.74 1.06 13.13
C HIS A 209 27.80 -0.02 14.22
N PRO A 210 27.78 -1.32 13.87
CA PRO A 210 27.81 -2.41 14.85
C PRO A 210 29.00 -2.32 15.82
N ASP A 211 30.17 -1.88 15.34
CA ASP A 211 31.36 -1.70 16.20
C ASP A 211 31.23 -0.56 17.22
N ARG A 212 30.34 0.42 16.97
CA ARG A 212 30.12 1.55 17.89
C ARG A 212 28.97 1.32 18.87
N VAL A 213 28.06 0.40 18.56
CA VAL A 213 26.97 0.00 19.46
C VAL A 213 27.40 -1.22 20.27
N ASN A 214 28.37 -1.00 21.16
CA ASN A 214 28.92 -2.05 22.01
C ASN A 214 28.10 -2.18 23.30
N THR A 215 26.96 -2.89 23.21
CA THR A 215 26.08 -3.17 24.36
C THR A 215 25.77 -4.66 24.46
N LYS A 216 25.58 -5.14 25.69
CA LYS A 216 25.18 -6.54 25.96
C LYS A 216 23.70 -6.81 25.67
N ASN A 217 22.91 -5.76 25.40
CA ASN A 217 21.49 -5.88 25.09
C ASN A 217 21.26 -6.19 23.61
N GLU A 218 20.80 -7.41 23.34
CA GLU A 218 20.60 -7.95 21.99
C GLU A 218 19.55 -7.19 21.17
N ALA A 219 18.50 -6.67 21.80
CA ALA A 219 17.46 -5.88 21.13
C ALA A 219 18.00 -4.53 20.63
N ILE A 220 18.88 -3.89 21.40
CA ILE A 220 19.53 -2.63 21.00
C ILE A 220 20.52 -2.88 19.85
N LYS A 221 21.26 -4.00 19.91
CA LYS A 221 22.19 -4.40 18.85
C LYS A 221 21.46 -4.66 17.52
N LYS A 222 20.35 -5.41 17.58
CA LYS A 222 19.51 -5.70 16.40
C LYS A 222 18.87 -4.44 15.82
N GLY A 223 18.34 -3.56 16.67
CA GLY A 223 17.77 -2.29 16.22
C GLY A 223 18.80 -1.36 15.57
N ALA A 224 20.03 -1.32 16.08
CA ALA A 224 21.12 -0.56 15.45
C ALA A 224 21.53 -1.13 14.10
N GLU A 225 21.62 -2.46 13.98
CA GLU A 225 21.95 -3.13 12.72
C GLU A 225 20.89 -2.90 11.63
N GLU A 226 19.61 -3.00 11.99
CA GLU A 226 18.49 -2.69 11.10
C GLU A 226 18.54 -1.23 10.64
N LYS A 227 18.75 -0.30 11.59
CA LYS A 227 18.89 1.13 11.28
C LYS A 227 20.08 1.42 10.37
N PHE A 228 21.22 0.75 10.57
CA PHE A 228 22.40 0.90 9.73
C PHE A 228 22.13 0.45 8.29
N LYS A 229 21.45 -0.69 8.11
CA LYS A 229 21.01 -1.19 6.79
C LYS A 229 20.03 -0.23 6.11
N GLU A 230 19.12 0.38 6.84
CA GLU A 230 18.20 1.39 6.31
C GLU A 230 18.94 2.66 5.86
N VAL A 231 19.93 3.13 6.63
CA VAL A 231 20.77 4.29 6.29
C VAL A 231 21.56 4.05 5.01
N GLN A 232 22.13 2.85 4.83
CA GLN A 232 22.83 2.48 3.59
C GLN A 232 21.88 2.49 2.38
N LYS A 233 20.74 1.80 2.49
CA LYS A 233 19.73 1.76 1.42
C LYS A 233 19.21 3.14 1.05
N ALA A 234 19.02 4.01 2.05
CA ALA A 234 18.60 5.39 1.83
C ALA A 234 19.64 6.17 1.03
N TYR A 235 20.92 6.09 1.41
CA TYR A 235 22.00 6.78 0.71
C TYR A 235 22.15 6.28 -0.74
N GLU A 236 22.14 4.97 -0.96
CA GLU A 236 22.19 4.38 -2.31
C GLU A 236 21.03 4.86 -3.21
N GLN A 237 19.83 4.97 -2.64
CA GLN A 237 18.66 5.46 -3.37
C GLN A 237 18.82 6.94 -3.77
N ILE A 238 19.33 7.78 -2.87
CA ILE A 238 19.60 9.19 -3.16
C ILE A 238 20.72 9.33 -4.20
N GLN A 239 21.76 8.50 -4.13
CA GLN A 239 22.83 8.48 -5.14
C GLN A 239 22.29 8.17 -6.53
N LYS A 240 21.41 7.17 -6.65
CA LYS A 240 20.74 6.83 -7.92
C LYS A 240 19.82 7.95 -8.42
N GLU A 241 19.06 8.60 -7.54
CA GLU A 241 18.17 9.71 -7.92
C GLU A 241 18.93 10.93 -8.43
N ARG A 242 20.05 11.28 -7.78
CA ARG A 242 20.80 12.52 -8.05
C ARG A 242 22.05 12.35 -8.91
N GLY A 243 22.40 11.13 -9.29
CA GLY A 243 23.64 10.84 -10.02
C GLY A 243 24.91 11.14 -9.21
N ILE A 244 24.85 10.95 -7.88
CA ILE A 244 25.99 11.21 -6.99
C ILE A 244 26.87 9.95 -6.96
N ALA A 245 28.09 10.05 -7.49
CA ALA A 245 29.15 9.06 -7.30
C ALA A 245 29.71 9.11 -5.86
#